data_AF-A0A6P1ZS99-F1
#
_entry.id   AF-A0A6P1ZS99-F1
#
_cell.length_a   1.000
_cell.length_b   1.000
_cell.length_c   1.000
_cell.angle_alpha   90.00
_cell.angle_beta   90.00
_cell.angle_gamma   90.00
#
_symmetry.space_group_name_H-M   'P 1'
#
loop_
_entity.id
_entity.type
_entity.pdbx_description
1 polymer ?
#
loop_
_entity_poly.entity_id
_entity_poly.type
_entity_poly.pdbx_seq_one_letter_code
_entity_poly.pdbx_strand_id
1 'polypeptide(L)'
;MTTVNNSTHVDTLIITVGTRQIGWRCQDGVIRSFGADGNIGYPTHITQLYAELGIERGTHQEGEKTYPWSGKDLGQRYYEHCKEWLGGDFSQVELLLDKTVITAGIQQGLKHIILWGTDQPETVSWFHRRLDTIWLAELMAGKIKSLFPDIRVDIHAPKISANNGDAIRQELELLVLKEALNAFSPSKNQEFVLWIQNKGCAPAVASGVEICAAALVRQCQVFNASPDEPQEFFSSLENGLVTANHSPSFQLIPMGEYFWSLERLRIISAWERGDFVEAQLWLKVHQNRHSLLYKLAGFLARYSNWESNPDFFRKLGEWLNSNDVSKAVDVQQIQAWNTQLAKMQANDLTKLWESTIIIDLSLQRENYTSAFIQFTQILEQLLYMQSEAQNWMVKNGIGSRNNDPSLSELMQGWCQYKRFNQDSQWSKLLYDIRQKRNQVIHKGISITLREIRHLWANNNFPVTFPETPEIIKNLMMAVLKEISPPPSLNQLLMRSLYEWGLNYLKNAS
;
A
#
# COMPACT_ATOMS: atom_id res chain seq x y z
N MET A 1 -1.08 21.34 -1.04
CA MET A 1 -0.89 19.93 -1.44
C MET A 1 0.03 19.93 -2.65
N THR A 2 1.28 19.57 -2.47
CA THR A 2 2.22 19.35 -3.58
C THR A 2 2.25 17.86 -3.81
N THR A 3 1.50 17.38 -4.79
CA THR A 3 1.58 15.99 -5.26
C THR A 3 2.94 15.80 -5.92
N VAL A 4 3.84 15.10 -5.23
CA VAL A 4 5.13 14.70 -5.78
C VAL A 4 4.89 13.45 -6.62
N ASN A 5 5.27 13.51 -7.90
CA ASN A 5 5.26 12.38 -8.84
C ASN A 5 6.20 11.28 -8.33
N ASN A 6 5.69 10.37 -7.50
CA ASN A 6 6.49 9.39 -6.76
C ASN A 6 6.64 8.01 -7.44
N SER A 7 6.12 7.81 -8.65
CA SER A 7 6.41 6.58 -9.40
C SER A 7 7.75 6.73 -10.12
N THR A 8 8.74 5.91 -9.77
CA THR A 8 10.04 5.92 -10.46
C THR A 8 10.04 5.11 -11.76
N HIS A 9 9.01 4.28 -11.97
CA HIS A 9 8.80 3.52 -13.19
C HIS A 9 7.31 3.29 -13.49
N VAL A 10 6.99 2.90 -14.72
CA VAL A 10 5.68 2.37 -15.12
C VAL A 10 5.86 1.26 -16.14
N ASP A 11 5.07 0.19 -16.05
CA ASP A 11 5.18 -0.96 -16.96
C ASP A 11 4.11 -0.91 -18.05
N THR A 12 2.86 -0.69 -17.65
CA THR A 12 1.68 -0.67 -18.54
C THR A 12 0.79 0.54 -18.26
N LEU A 13 0.23 1.11 -19.33
CA LEU A 13 -0.76 2.19 -19.30
C LEU A 13 -2.02 1.77 -20.05
N ILE A 14 -3.16 1.77 -19.38
CA ILE A 14 -4.48 1.55 -20.00
C ILE A 14 -5.14 2.91 -20.18
N ILE A 15 -5.54 3.23 -21.42
CA ILE A 15 -6.24 4.48 -21.76
C ILE A 15 -7.61 4.12 -22.28
N THR A 16 -8.67 4.61 -21.64
CA THR A 16 -10.02 4.49 -22.20
C THR A 16 -10.24 5.58 -23.24
N VAL A 17 -10.51 5.19 -24.48
CA VAL A 17 -10.57 6.11 -25.61
C VAL A 17 -11.92 6.83 -25.66
N GLY A 18 -11.86 8.15 -25.52
CA GLY A 18 -12.96 9.10 -25.61
C GLY A 18 -12.86 10.00 -26.84
N THR A 19 -13.98 10.62 -27.21
CA THR A 19 -14.07 11.45 -28.43
C THR A 19 -13.26 12.74 -28.37
N ARG A 20 -12.93 13.23 -27.17
CA ARG A 20 -12.13 14.46 -26.95
C ARG A 20 -10.62 14.21 -26.84
N GLN A 21 -10.15 12.97 -26.93
CA GLN A 21 -8.72 12.67 -26.77
C GLN A 21 -7.90 12.92 -28.03
N ILE A 22 -8.56 13.00 -29.19
CA ILE A 22 -7.90 13.10 -30.48
C ILE A 22 -8.38 14.34 -31.23
N GLY A 23 -7.44 15.00 -31.89
CA GLY A 23 -7.70 16.02 -32.90
C GLY A 23 -6.96 15.72 -34.19
N TRP A 24 -7.28 16.49 -35.22
CA TRP A 24 -6.57 16.53 -36.49
C TRP A 24 -6.07 17.95 -36.73
N ARG A 25 -4.79 18.10 -37.03
CA ARG A 25 -4.20 19.36 -37.47
C ARG A 25 -4.51 19.53 -38.96
N CYS A 26 -5.44 20.44 -39.25
CA CYS A 26 -5.85 20.75 -40.62
C CYS A 26 -4.82 21.64 -41.33
N GLN A 27 -4.96 21.75 -42.66
CA GLN A 27 -4.07 22.57 -43.48
C GLN A 27 -4.09 24.06 -43.11
N ASP A 28 -5.20 24.56 -42.57
CA ASP A 28 -5.35 25.92 -42.06
C ASP A 28 -4.70 26.15 -40.68
N GLY A 29 -4.02 25.15 -40.13
CA GLY A 29 -3.31 25.21 -38.85
C GLY A 29 -4.18 24.97 -37.62
N VAL A 30 -5.50 24.82 -37.79
CA VAL A 30 -6.44 24.56 -36.69
C VAL A 30 -6.38 23.09 -36.28
N ILE A 31 -6.38 22.82 -34.98
CA ILE A 31 -6.54 21.48 -34.44
C ILE A 31 -8.02 21.22 -34.18
N ARG A 32 -8.64 20.37 -35.00
CA ARG A 32 -10.06 20.05 -34.91
C ARG A 32 -10.27 18.74 -34.16
N SER A 33 -11.01 18.80 -33.05
CA SER A 33 -11.34 17.63 -32.23
C SER A 33 -12.45 16.77 -32.88
N PHE A 34 -12.27 15.45 -32.84
CA PHE A 34 -13.27 14.47 -33.29
C PHE A 34 -14.51 14.38 -32.38
N GLY A 35 -14.51 15.07 -31.23
CA GLY A 35 -15.62 15.09 -30.28
C GLY A 35 -16.46 16.37 -30.27
N ALA A 36 -16.16 17.36 -31.13
CA ALA A 36 -16.83 18.66 -31.12
C ALA A 36 -17.79 18.81 -32.33
N ASP A 37 -19.08 18.53 -32.08
CA ASP A 37 -20.12 18.43 -33.10
C ASP A 37 -21.03 19.68 -33.23
N GLY A 38 -20.67 20.80 -32.61
CA GLY A 38 -21.49 22.03 -32.66
C GLY A 38 -22.69 22.06 -31.70
N ASN A 39 -22.81 21.10 -30.77
CA ASN A 39 -23.83 21.12 -29.72
C ASN A 39 -23.44 22.12 -28.61
N ILE A 40 -24.43 22.64 -27.85
CA ILE A 40 -24.29 23.70 -26.82
C ILE A 40 -22.87 23.78 -26.21
N GLY A 41 -22.14 24.85 -26.56
CA GLY A 41 -20.80 25.14 -26.03
C GLY A 41 -19.62 24.50 -26.78
N TYR A 42 -19.85 23.70 -27.83
CA TYR A 42 -18.81 23.08 -28.65
C TYR A 42 -18.74 23.69 -30.07
N PRO A 43 -17.53 23.81 -30.66
CA PRO A 43 -17.40 24.21 -32.06
C PRO A 43 -17.85 23.10 -33.03
N THR A 44 -18.08 23.45 -34.29
CA THR A 44 -18.56 22.56 -35.37
C THR A 44 -17.43 21.78 -36.06
N HIS A 45 -16.43 21.32 -35.29
CA HIS A 45 -15.23 20.67 -35.82
C HIS A 45 -15.56 19.44 -36.67
N ILE A 46 -16.54 18.62 -36.30
CA ILE A 46 -16.91 17.42 -37.08
C ILE A 46 -17.30 17.79 -38.51
N THR A 47 -18.12 18.82 -38.70
CA THR A 47 -18.51 19.29 -40.04
C THR A 47 -17.31 19.78 -40.84
N GLN A 48 -16.40 20.50 -40.18
CA GLN A 48 -15.20 21.02 -40.81
C GLN A 48 -14.20 19.90 -41.18
N LEU A 49 -14.14 18.82 -40.39
CA LEU A 49 -13.33 17.64 -40.69
C LEU A 49 -13.86 16.86 -41.90
N TYR A 50 -15.18 16.74 -42.08
CA TYR A 50 -15.71 16.19 -43.34
C TYR A 50 -15.33 17.09 -44.54
N ALA A 51 -15.42 18.41 -44.39
CA ALA A 51 -15.05 19.35 -45.44
C ALA A 51 -13.55 19.27 -45.82
N GLU A 52 -12.65 19.02 -44.86
CA GLU A 52 -11.22 18.78 -45.11
C GLU A 52 -10.99 17.56 -46.02
N LEU A 53 -11.85 16.54 -45.94
CA LEU A 53 -11.83 15.37 -46.82
C LEU A 53 -12.56 15.61 -48.16
N GLY A 54 -13.06 16.82 -48.42
CA GLY A 54 -13.87 17.13 -49.59
C GLY A 54 -15.27 16.52 -49.56
N ILE A 55 -15.77 16.17 -48.37
CA ILE A 55 -17.08 15.53 -48.19
C ILE A 55 -18.05 16.54 -47.58
N GLU A 56 -19.18 16.77 -48.24
CA GLU A 56 -20.28 17.53 -47.64
C GLU A 56 -21.05 16.63 -46.66
N ARG A 57 -21.08 17.02 -45.38
CA ARG A 57 -21.76 16.26 -44.35
C ARG A 57 -23.28 16.41 -44.47
N GLY A 58 -23.98 15.31 -44.72
CA GLY A 58 -25.44 15.27 -44.72
C GLY A 58 -26.07 15.11 -43.32
N THR A 59 -27.39 14.88 -43.29
CA THR A 59 -28.14 14.53 -42.08
C THR A 59 -28.33 13.01 -41.98
N HIS A 60 -28.32 12.46 -40.77
CA HIS A 60 -28.61 11.04 -40.56
C HIS A 60 -30.11 10.83 -40.34
N GLN A 61 -30.68 9.79 -40.96
CA GLN A 61 -32.03 9.29 -40.68
C GLN A 61 -31.95 7.85 -40.14
N GLU A 62 -32.61 7.59 -39.00
CA GLU A 62 -32.58 6.29 -38.34
C GLU A 62 -33.26 5.23 -39.23
N GLY A 63 -32.49 4.24 -39.69
CA GLY A 63 -32.95 3.19 -40.63
C GLY A 63 -32.31 3.28 -42.02
N GLU A 64 -31.74 4.43 -42.41
CA GLU A 64 -30.96 4.59 -43.64
C GLU A 64 -29.47 4.32 -43.37
N LYS A 65 -28.95 3.21 -43.92
CA LYS A 65 -27.52 2.86 -43.81
C LYS A 65 -26.62 3.67 -44.75
N THR A 66 -27.21 4.46 -45.63
CA THR A 66 -26.52 5.20 -46.71
C THR A 66 -25.68 6.36 -46.18
N TYR A 67 -25.96 6.85 -44.97
CA TYR A 67 -25.43 8.11 -44.43
C TYR A 67 -24.94 7.95 -42.98
N PRO A 68 -23.74 7.38 -42.75
CA PRO A 68 -23.24 7.02 -41.41
C PRO A 68 -22.58 8.17 -40.63
N TRP A 69 -22.99 9.42 -40.83
CA TRP A 69 -22.31 10.64 -40.34
C TRP A 69 -22.07 10.65 -38.82
N SER A 70 -20.90 10.19 -38.39
CA SER A 70 -20.60 9.95 -36.98
C SER A 70 -19.12 10.13 -36.66
N GLY A 71 -18.77 10.18 -35.37
CA GLY A 71 -17.37 10.11 -34.94
C GLY A 71 -16.71 8.79 -35.34
N LYS A 72 -17.47 7.69 -35.37
CA LYS A 72 -17.02 6.38 -35.85
C LYS A 72 -16.65 6.40 -37.33
N ASP A 73 -17.55 6.88 -38.19
CA ASP A 73 -17.32 6.98 -39.64
C ASP A 73 -16.18 7.96 -39.95
N LEU A 74 -16.19 9.14 -39.32
CA LEU A 74 -15.15 10.13 -39.53
C LEU A 74 -13.78 9.58 -39.09
N GLY A 75 -13.71 8.93 -37.93
CA GLY A 75 -12.49 8.27 -37.46
C GLY A 75 -11.98 7.21 -38.44
N GLN A 76 -12.88 6.40 -39.00
CA GLN A 76 -12.53 5.40 -40.00
C GLN A 76 -11.91 6.03 -41.25
N ARG A 77 -12.58 7.06 -41.80
CA ARG A 77 -12.11 7.76 -43.00
C ARG A 77 -10.73 8.37 -42.81
N TYR A 78 -10.50 9.01 -41.67
CA TYR A 78 -9.17 9.58 -41.37
C TYR A 78 -8.12 8.50 -41.15
N TYR A 79 -8.49 7.35 -40.56
CA TYR A 79 -7.58 6.22 -40.44
C TYR A 79 -7.18 5.66 -41.79
N GLU A 80 -8.15 5.41 -42.67
CA GLU A 80 -7.95 4.97 -44.05
C GLU A 80 -7.12 6.02 -44.82
N HIS A 81 -7.40 7.31 -44.63
CA HIS A 81 -6.60 8.39 -45.20
C HIS A 81 -5.13 8.33 -44.77
N CYS A 82 -4.85 8.18 -43.47
CA CYS A 82 -3.49 8.00 -42.97
C CYS A 82 -2.82 6.74 -43.53
N LYS A 83 -3.50 5.59 -43.50
CA LYS A 83 -2.94 4.30 -43.89
C LYS A 83 -2.70 4.18 -45.39
N GLU A 84 -3.70 4.53 -46.19
CA GLU A 84 -3.72 4.25 -47.63
C GLU A 84 -3.19 5.42 -48.45
N TRP A 85 -3.55 6.66 -48.08
CA TRP A 85 -3.27 7.84 -48.91
C TRP A 85 -2.01 8.60 -48.48
N LEU A 86 -1.75 8.66 -47.17
CA LEU A 86 -0.56 9.29 -46.62
C LEU A 86 0.59 8.30 -46.37
N GLY A 87 0.49 7.07 -46.88
CA GLY A 87 1.55 6.06 -46.80
C GLY A 87 1.86 5.59 -45.36
N GLY A 88 0.86 5.61 -44.48
CA GLY A 88 1.02 5.30 -43.06
C GLY A 88 1.49 6.48 -42.21
N ASP A 89 1.39 7.72 -42.70
CA ASP A 89 1.70 8.91 -41.92
C ASP A 89 0.52 9.34 -41.02
N PHE A 90 0.80 9.42 -39.72
CA PHE A 90 -0.13 9.89 -38.68
C PHE A 90 0.29 11.24 -38.11
N SER A 91 1.20 11.98 -38.76
CA SER A 91 1.78 13.24 -38.27
C SER A 91 0.72 14.30 -37.92
N GLN A 92 -0.37 14.37 -38.68
CA GLN A 92 -1.47 15.33 -38.46
C GLN A 92 -2.42 14.94 -37.32
N VAL A 93 -2.38 13.69 -36.85
CA VAL A 93 -3.15 13.28 -35.67
C VAL A 93 -2.54 13.93 -34.43
N GLU A 94 -3.38 14.50 -33.57
CA GLU A 94 -2.98 15.16 -32.34
C GLU A 94 -3.57 14.44 -31.12
N LEU A 95 -2.70 14.15 -30.15
CA LEU A 95 -3.10 13.60 -28.84
C LEU A 95 -3.39 14.78 -27.91
N LEU A 96 -4.68 15.05 -27.66
CA LEU A 96 -5.11 16.25 -26.94
C LEU A 96 -4.90 16.11 -25.43
N LEU A 97 -5.36 15.00 -24.84
CA LEU A 97 -5.29 14.81 -23.39
C LEU A 97 -4.11 13.93 -22.95
N ASP A 98 -3.69 12.98 -23.77
CA ASP A 98 -2.84 11.87 -23.31
C ASP A 98 -1.36 12.04 -23.66
N LYS A 99 -0.99 13.06 -24.46
CA LYS A 99 0.40 13.28 -24.90
C LYS A 99 1.38 13.40 -23.73
N THR A 100 1.00 14.20 -22.72
CA THR A 100 1.84 14.45 -21.54
C THR A 100 1.97 13.21 -20.67
N VAL A 101 0.87 12.48 -20.45
CA VAL A 101 0.85 11.21 -19.72
C VAL A 101 1.76 10.17 -20.39
N ILE A 102 1.60 9.96 -21.70
CA ILE A 102 2.39 8.98 -22.47
C ILE A 102 3.87 9.35 -22.48
N THR A 103 4.19 10.61 -22.72
CA THR A 103 5.60 11.08 -22.75
C THR A 103 6.26 10.86 -21.40
N ALA A 104 5.60 11.22 -20.30
CA ALA A 104 6.12 11.00 -18.96
C ALA A 104 6.25 9.51 -18.63
N GLY A 105 5.26 8.70 -19.02
CA GLY A 105 5.33 7.25 -18.83
C GLY A 105 6.52 6.62 -19.56
N ILE A 106 6.78 7.01 -20.80
CA ILE A 106 7.92 6.51 -21.59
C ILE A 106 9.26 6.89 -20.94
N GLN A 107 9.38 8.11 -20.42
CA GLN A 107 10.55 8.54 -19.66
C GLN A 107 10.75 7.72 -18.38
N GLN A 108 9.66 7.17 -17.83
CA GLN A 108 9.65 6.27 -16.67
C GLN A 108 9.69 4.78 -17.07
N GLY A 109 9.97 4.47 -18.33
CA GLY A 109 10.17 3.09 -18.79
C GLY A 109 8.91 2.34 -19.23
N LEU A 110 7.81 3.03 -19.52
CA LEU A 110 6.59 2.45 -20.11
C LEU A 110 6.92 1.65 -21.36
N LYS A 111 6.47 0.39 -21.41
CA LYS A 111 6.69 -0.49 -22.57
C LYS A 111 5.41 -0.87 -23.31
N HIS A 112 4.26 -0.73 -22.66
CA HIS A 112 3.00 -1.21 -23.19
C HIS A 112 1.86 -0.23 -22.91
N ILE A 113 1.13 0.13 -23.96
CA ILE A 113 -0.11 0.89 -23.89
C ILE A 113 -1.24 0.02 -24.40
N ILE A 114 -2.36 0.02 -23.68
CA ILE A 114 -3.61 -0.59 -24.13
C ILE A 114 -4.64 0.52 -24.30
N LEU A 115 -5.16 0.64 -25.51
CA LEU A 115 -6.22 1.59 -25.85
C LEU A 115 -7.55 0.85 -25.82
N TRP A 116 -8.39 1.18 -24.85
CA TRP A 116 -9.75 0.64 -24.75
C TRP A 116 -10.71 1.49 -25.57
N GLY A 117 -11.13 0.99 -26.73
CA GLY A 117 -12.14 1.62 -27.58
C GLY A 117 -13.55 1.08 -27.34
N THR A 118 -14.57 1.81 -27.74
CA THR A 118 -15.95 1.30 -27.82
C THR A 118 -16.29 0.83 -29.23
N ASP A 119 -16.87 -0.37 -29.35
CA ASP A 119 -17.48 -0.88 -30.57
C ASP A 119 -18.84 -1.52 -30.24
N GLN A 120 -19.91 -0.77 -30.37
CA GLN A 120 -21.23 -1.25 -29.96
C GLN A 120 -21.88 -2.13 -31.05
N PRO A 121 -22.60 -3.21 -30.68
CA PRO A 121 -23.25 -4.08 -31.66
C PRO A 121 -24.36 -3.36 -32.41
N GLU A 122 -24.64 -3.79 -33.65
CA GLU A 122 -25.65 -3.19 -34.53
C GLU A 122 -27.07 -3.15 -33.93
N THR A 123 -27.35 -3.95 -32.91
CA THR A 123 -28.60 -3.95 -32.16
C THR A 123 -28.81 -2.72 -31.28
N VAL A 124 -27.76 -1.91 -31.05
CA VAL A 124 -27.84 -0.63 -30.34
C VAL A 124 -28.21 0.49 -31.31
N SER A 125 -29.08 1.42 -30.90
CA SER A 125 -29.47 2.58 -31.72
C SER A 125 -28.24 3.35 -32.21
N TRP A 126 -28.30 3.81 -33.47
CA TRP A 126 -27.26 4.60 -34.10
C TRP A 126 -26.88 5.83 -33.27
N PHE A 127 -27.84 6.44 -32.57
CA PHE A 127 -27.60 7.62 -31.72
C PHE A 127 -26.50 7.40 -30.68
N HIS A 128 -26.35 6.17 -30.18
CA HIS A 128 -25.27 5.80 -29.27
C HIS A 128 -24.03 5.30 -30.01
N ARG A 129 -24.21 4.52 -31.08
CA ARG A 129 -23.09 3.97 -31.88
C ARG A 129 -22.28 5.04 -32.60
N ARG A 130 -22.87 6.20 -32.88
CA ARG A 130 -22.16 7.33 -33.51
C ARG A 130 -21.00 7.88 -32.65
N LEU A 131 -20.96 7.52 -31.36
CA LEU A 131 -19.92 7.87 -30.40
C LEU A 131 -18.90 6.75 -30.17
N ASP A 132 -18.97 5.65 -30.93
CA ASP A 132 -17.98 4.58 -30.86
C ASP A 132 -16.58 5.09 -31.16
N THR A 133 -15.60 4.63 -30.39
CA THR A 133 -14.22 5.15 -30.41
C THR A 133 -13.20 4.17 -30.95
N ILE A 134 -13.60 3.01 -31.49
CA ILE A 134 -12.68 2.03 -32.10
C ILE A 134 -11.70 2.66 -33.10
N TRP A 135 -12.20 3.47 -34.04
CA TRP A 135 -11.34 4.11 -35.04
C TRP A 135 -10.53 5.28 -34.49
N LEU A 136 -11.00 5.90 -33.41
CA LEU A 136 -10.19 6.86 -32.67
C LEU A 136 -9.02 6.14 -32.00
N ALA A 137 -9.23 4.97 -31.39
CA ALA A 137 -8.16 4.15 -30.82
C ALA A 137 -7.11 3.76 -31.88
N GLU A 138 -7.55 3.42 -33.09
CA GLU A 138 -6.68 3.15 -34.24
C GLU A 138 -5.83 4.37 -34.66
N LEU A 139 -6.43 5.56 -34.77
CA LEU A 139 -5.71 6.82 -35.05
C LEU A 139 -4.69 7.15 -33.94
N MET A 140 -5.10 6.99 -32.68
CA MET A 140 -4.24 7.20 -31.52
C MET A 140 -3.06 6.22 -31.52
N ALA A 141 -3.29 4.94 -31.80
CA ALA A 141 -2.22 3.94 -31.90
C ALA A 141 -1.22 4.30 -32.99
N GLY A 142 -1.70 4.70 -34.18
CA GLY A 142 -0.85 5.16 -35.28
C GLY A 142 0.01 6.36 -34.88
N LYS A 143 -0.58 7.37 -34.22
CA LYS A 143 0.16 8.54 -33.73
C LYS A 143 1.19 8.17 -32.66
N ILE A 144 0.82 7.34 -31.69
CA ILE A 144 1.73 6.90 -30.63
C ILE A 144 2.92 6.16 -31.25
N LYS A 145 2.68 5.23 -32.17
CA LYS A 145 3.75 4.49 -32.86
C LYS A 145 4.64 5.38 -33.73
N SER A 146 4.09 6.43 -34.33
CA SER A 146 4.86 7.42 -35.07
C SER A 146 5.80 8.22 -34.16
N LEU A 147 5.33 8.62 -32.96
CA LEU A 147 6.14 9.36 -31.99
C LEU A 147 7.12 8.45 -31.22
N PHE A 148 6.72 7.22 -30.95
CA PHE A 148 7.40 6.28 -30.07
C PHE A 148 7.40 4.87 -30.71
N PRO A 149 8.30 4.58 -31.66
CA PRO A 149 8.26 3.33 -32.43
C PRO A 149 8.37 2.05 -31.58
N ASP A 150 9.16 2.11 -30.51
CA ASP A 150 9.54 0.96 -29.69
C ASP A 150 8.46 0.53 -28.69
N ILE A 151 7.44 1.36 -28.42
CA ILE A 151 6.41 1.05 -27.43
C ILE A 151 5.38 0.07 -28.02
N ARG A 152 5.00 -0.98 -27.31
CA ARG A 152 3.88 -1.83 -27.73
C ARG A 152 2.57 -1.08 -27.52
N VAL A 153 1.72 -1.03 -28.54
CA VAL A 153 0.38 -0.44 -28.44
C VAL A 153 -0.62 -1.47 -28.93
N ASP A 154 -1.52 -1.89 -28.05
CA ASP A 154 -2.62 -2.79 -28.40
C ASP A 154 -3.94 -2.03 -28.31
N ILE A 155 -4.86 -2.34 -29.23
CA ILE A 155 -6.21 -1.81 -29.22
C ILE A 155 -7.15 -2.91 -28.76
N HIS A 156 -7.99 -2.60 -27.79
CA HIS A 156 -9.01 -3.50 -27.28
C HIS A 156 -10.37 -2.82 -27.39
N ALA A 157 -11.18 -3.25 -28.34
CA ALA A 157 -12.51 -2.70 -28.61
C ALA A 157 -13.52 -3.86 -28.69
N PRO A 158 -13.96 -4.40 -27.54
CA PRO A 158 -14.84 -5.54 -27.52
C PRO A 158 -16.24 -5.12 -27.99
N LYS A 159 -16.92 -6.04 -28.69
CA LYS A 159 -18.23 -5.76 -29.28
C LYS A 159 -19.35 -5.78 -28.24
N ILE A 160 -19.39 -4.77 -27.36
CA ILE A 160 -20.23 -4.70 -26.15
C ILE A 160 -20.99 -3.36 -26.14
N SER A 161 -22.25 -3.38 -25.70
CA SER A 161 -23.02 -2.14 -25.47
C SER A 161 -22.36 -1.29 -24.39
N ALA A 162 -22.17 0.01 -24.64
CA ALA A 162 -21.53 0.93 -23.69
C ALA A 162 -22.33 1.10 -22.38
N ASN A 163 -23.61 0.70 -22.37
CA ASN A 163 -24.48 0.71 -21.19
C ASN A 163 -24.51 -0.63 -20.44
N ASN A 164 -23.87 -1.69 -20.97
CA ASN A 164 -23.81 -2.99 -20.31
C ASN A 164 -22.60 -3.05 -19.36
N GLY A 165 -22.76 -2.44 -18.18
CA GLY A 165 -21.69 -2.35 -17.19
C GLY A 165 -21.14 -3.70 -16.74
N ASP A 166 -21.96 -4.74 -16.64
CA ASP A 166 -21.52 -6.08 -16.23
C ASP A 166 -20.61 -6.75 -17.25
N ALA A 167 -20.98 -6.70 -18.54
CA ALA A 167 -20.14 -7.25 -19.61
C ALA A 167 -18.82 -6.48 -19.74
N ILE A 168 -18.87 -5.15 -19.62
CA ILE A 168 -17.67 -4.29 -19.62
C ILE A 168 -16.75 -4.66 -18.45
N ARG A 169 -17.29 -4.80 -17.23
CA ARG A 169 -16.52 -5.21 -16.06
C ARG A 169 -15.87 -6.58 -16.25
N GLN A 170 -16.62 -7.58 -16.71
CA GLN A 170 -16.08 -8.93 -16.93
C GLN A 170 -14.93 -8.94 -17.95
N GLU A 171 -15.07 -8.20 -19.04
CA GLU A 171 -14.03 -8.12 -20.06
C GLU A 171 -12.79 -7.36 -19.53
N LEU A 172 -13.01 -6.28 -18.77
CA LEU A 172 -11.93 -5.55 -18.12
C LEU A 172 -11.20 -6.38 -17.07
N GLU A 173 -11.92 -7.17 -16.27
CA GLU A 173 -11.32 -8.10 -15.31
C GLU A 173 -10.37 -9.06 -16.02
N LEU A 174 -10.79 -9.65 -17.14
CA LEU A 174 -9.95 -10.56 -17.94
C LEU A 174 -8.71 -9.85 -18.51
N LEU A 175 -8.88 -8.66 -19.07
CA LEU A 175 -7.79 -7.88 -19.66
C LEU A 175 -6.77 -7.43 -18.61
N VAL A 176 -7.25 -6.75 -17.56
CA VAL A 176 -6.43 -6.16 -16.50
C VAL A 176 -5.70 -7.26 -15.72
N LEU A 177 -6.38 -8.37 -15.41
CA LEU A 177 -5.76 -9.53 -14.76
C LEU A 177 -4.67 -10.15 -15.63
N LYS A 178 -4.90 -10.31 -16.93
CA LYS A 178 -3.91 -10.90 -17.85
C LYS A 178 -2.63 -10.07 -17.92
N GLU A 179 -2.75 -8.74 -17.96
CA GLU A 179 -1.57 -7.86 -17.97
C GLU A 179 -0.79 -7.92 -16.66
N ALA A 180 -1.50 -7.90 -15.53
CA ALA A 180 -0.88 -8.08 -14.24
C ALA A 180 -0.15 -9.45 -14.16
N LEU A 181 -0.81 -10.55 -14.55
CA LEU A 181 -0.25 -11.91 -14.56
C LEU A 181 0.97 -12.06 -15.48
N ASN A 182 0.96 -11.45 -16.66
CA ASN A 182 2.10 -11.50 -17.59
C ASN A 182 3.34 -10.79 -17.03
N ALA A 183 3.15 -9.76 -16.21
CA ALA A 183 4.23 -9.05 -15.53
C ALA A 183 4.76 -9.78 -14.29
N PHE A 184 3.97 -10.65 -13.66
CA PHE A 184 4.35 -11.47 -12.50
C PHE A 184 5.26 -12.67 -12.87
N SER A 185 6.21 -12.48 -13.79
CA SER A 185 7.32 -13.42 -13.95
C SER A 185 8.29 -13.27 -12.77
N PRO A 186 8.65 -14.35 -12.05
CA PRO A 186 9.26 -14.31 -10.71
C PRO A 186 10.74 -13.86 -10.66
N SER A 187 11.27 -13.26 -11.72
CA SER A 187 12.72 -13.09 -11.88
C SER A 187 13.29 -11.73 -11.43
N LYS A 188 12.49 -10.75 -10.99
CA LYS A 188 13.02 -9.45 -10.52
C LYS A 188 12.22 -8.91 -9.33
N ASN A 189 12.94 -8.38 -8.34
CA ASN A 189 12.43 -7.66 -7.16
C ASN A 189 11.69 -6.34 -7.50
N GLN A 190 11.25 -6.13 -8.74
CA GLN A 190 10.52 -4.93 -9.17
C GLN A 190 9.02 -5.24 -9.18
N GLU A 191 8.28 -4.45 -8.39
CA GLU A 191 6.83 -4.49 -8.32
C GLU A 191 6.25 -3.91 -9.62
N PHE A 192 5.30 -4.60 -10.25
CA PHE A 192 4.61 -4.12 -11.45
C PHE A 192 3.87 -2.81 -11.14
N VAL A 193 3.96 -1.83 -12.05
CA VAL A 193 3.26 -0.55 -11.95
C VAL A 193 2.30 -0.38 -13.13
N LEU A 194 1.01 -0.28 -12.80
CA LEU A 194 -0.07 -0.04 -13.74
C LEU A 194 -0.56 1.41 -13.63
N TRP A 195 -0.62 2.11 -14.76
CA TRP A 195 -1.34 3.37 -14.87
C TRP A 195 -2.66 3.15 -15.61
N ILE A 196 -3.70 3.83 -15.15
CA ILE A 196 -4.96 3.95 -15.88
C ILE A 196 -5.23 5.42 -16.19
N GLN A 197 -5.75 5.69 -17.38
CA GLN A 197 -6.33 6.97 -17.75
C GLN A 197 -7.76 6.65 -18.17
N ASN A 198 -8.73 7.27 -17.48
CA ASN A 198 -10.15 7.00 -17.73
C ASN A 198 -10.96 8.24 -18.13
N LYS A 199 -10.30 9.34 -18.50
CA LYS A 199 -10.97 10.63 -18.76
C LYS A 199 -11.50 10.69 -20.19
N GLY A 200 -12.81 10.91 -20.32
CA GLY A 200 -13.47 11.21 -21.59
C GLY A 200 -14.18 10.04 -22.26
N CYS A 201 -14.16 8.84 -21.67
CA CYS A 201 -14.91 7.69 -22.16
C CYS A 201 -16.34 7.61 -21.56
N ALA A 202 -17.11 6.60 -21.97
CA ALA A 202 -18.43 6.34 -21.41
C ALA A 202 -18.35 6.03 -19.91
N PRO A 203 -19.26 6.54 -19.06
CA PRO A 203 -19.19 6.36 -17.60
C PRO A 203 -19.04 4.91 -17.14
N ALA A 204 -19.75 3.96 -17.76
CA ALA A 204 -19.66 2.54 -17.41
C ALA A 204 -18.26 1.95 -17.66
N VAL A 205 -17.57 2.42 -18.71
CA VAL A 205 -16.19 2.02 -19.01
C VAL A 205 -15.24 2.67 -18.00
N ALA A 206 -15.37 3.98 -17.77
CA ALA A 206 -14.51 4.70 -16.82
C ALA A 206 -14.54 4.08 -15.42
N SER A 207 -15.75 3.83 -14.90
CA SER A 207 -15.96 3.20 -13.60
C SER A 207 -15.53 1.74 -13.60
N GLY A 208 -15.76 1.00 -14.70
CA GLY A 208 -15.31 -0.38 -14.84
C GLY A 208 -13.78 -0.50 -14.72
N VAL A 209 -13.03 0.34 -15.45
CA VAL A 209 -11.55 0.32 -15.41
C VAL A 209 -11.06 0.67 -14.01
N GLU A 210 -11.66 1.70 -13.41
CA GLU A 210 -11.28 2.16 -12.07
C GLU A 210 -11.52 1.07 -11.01
N ILE A 211 -12.67 0.40 -11.02
CA ILE A 211 -12.97 -0.68 -10.06
C ILE A 211 -12.01 -1.87 -10.26
N CYS A 212 -11.79 -2.30 -11.50
CA CYS A 212 -10.93 -3.45 -11.79
C CYS A 212 -9.47 -3.17 -11.41
N ALA A 213 -8.98 -1.97 -11.72
CA ALA A 213 -7.63 -1.54 -11.36
C ALA A 213 -7.49 -1.36 -9.84
N ALA A 214 -8.50 -0.80 -9.16
CA ALA A 214 -8.52 -0.68 -7.71
C ALA A 214 -8.48 -2.04 -7.00
N ALA A 215 -9.04 -3.11 -7.60
CA ALA A 215 -8.96 -4.45 -7.04
C ALA A 215 -7.54 -5.03 -7.03
N LEU A 216 -6.66 -4.57 -7.93
CA LEU A 216 -5.28 -5.04 -8.06
C LEU A 216 -4.28 -4.35 -7.12
N VAL A 217 -4.68 -3.31 -6.39
CA VAL A 217 -3.77 -2.49 -5.56
C VAL A 217 -3.01 -3.28 -4.49
N ARG A 218 -3.48 -4.50 -4.16
CA ARG A 218 -2.82 -5.41 -3.21
C ARG A 218 -1.71 -6.26 -3.84
N GLN A 219 -1.69 -6.36 -5.16
CA GLN A 219 -0.79 -7.20 -5.93
C GLN A 219 0.22 -6.37 -6.72
N CYS A 220 -0.14 -5.14 -7.11
CA CYS A 220 0.73 -4.22 -7.84
C CYS A 220 0.47 -2.77 -7.45
N GLN A 221 1.36 -1.88 -7.87
CA GLN A 221 1.15 -0.44 -7.69
C GLN A 221 0.25 0.07 -8.81
N VAL A 222 -0.82 0.75 -8.43
CA VAL A 222 -1.81 1.26 -9.40
C VAL A 222 -2.03 2.75 -9.19
N PHE A 223 -1.94 3.50 -10.28
CA PHE A 223 -2.16 4.94 -10.31
C PHE A 223 -3.22 5.30 -11.35
N ASN A 224 -4.09 6.25 -11.01
CA ASN A 224 -4.88 6.97 -11.99
C ASN A 224 -4.07 8.17 -12.49
N ALA A 225 -3.68 8.14 -13.76
CA ALA A 225 -3.02 9.23 -14.46
C ALA A 225 -4.08 10.14 -15.07
N SER A 226 -4.51 11.15 -14.31
CA SER A 226 -5.59 12.08 -14.70
C SER A 226 -5.01 13.31 -15.39
N PRO A 227 -5.23 13.54 -16.70
CA PRO A 227 -4.81 14.75 -17.39
C PRO A 227 -5.58 15.97 -16.86
N ASP A 228 -4.90 17.10 -16.69
CA ASP A 228 -5.55 18.37 -16.33
C ASP A 228 -6.29 18.93 -17.55
N GLU A 229 -7.57 19.34 -17.41
CA GLU A 229 -8.20 20.02 -18.56
C GLU A 229 -7.51 21.37 -18.78
N PRO A 230 -7.20 21.76 -20.04
CA PRO A 230 -6.77 23.13 -20.32
C PRO A 230 -7.83 24.13 -19.87
N GLN A 231 -7.41 25.33 -19.46
CA GLN A 231 -8.29 26.39 -18.98
C GLN A 231 -9.43 26.69 -19.97
N GLU A 232 -9.11 26.72 -21.26
CA GLU A 232 -10.08 26.67 -22.35
C GLU A 232 -9.74 25.48 -23.24
N PHE A 233 -10.66 24.52 -23.35
CA PHE A 233 -10.45 23.39 -24.25
C PHE A 233 -10.53 23.80 -25.73
N PHE A 234 -11.35 24.80 -26.03
CA PHE A 234 -11.50 25.36 -27.37
C PHE A 234 -11.24 26.87 -27.30
N SER A 235 -10.13 27.32 -27.89
CA SER A 235 -9.78 28.75 -27.94
C SER A 235 -9.91 29.29 -29.37
N SER A 236 -10.22 30.58 -29.48
CA SER A 236 -10.24 31.27 -30.76
C SER A 236 -8.83 31.73 -31.15
N LEU A 237 -8.45 31.45 -32.38
CA LEU A 237 -7.26 32.00 -33.03
C LEU A 237 -7.51 33.44 -33.49
N GLU A 238 -6.43 34.16 -33.85
CA GLU A 238 -6.50 35.55 -34.34
C GLU A 238 -7.39 35.72 -35.58
N ASN A 239 -7.49 34.68 -36.40
CA ASN A 239 -8.35 34.64 -37.59
C ASN A 239 -9.82 34.27 -37.29
N GLY A 240 -10.20 34.13 -36.01
CA GLY A 240 -11.55 33.79 -35.58
C GLY A 240 -11.89 32.29 -35.65
N LEU A 241 -10.98 31.44 -36.13
CA LEU A 241 -11.18 29.99 -36.12
C LEU A 241 -10.98 29.44 -34.70
N VAL A 242 -11.72 28.40 -34.36
CA VAL A 242 -11.64 27.76 -33.02
C VAL A 242 -10.75 26.53 -33.11
N THR A 243 -9.78 26.39 -32.20
CA THR A 243 -8.85 25.25 -32.13
C THR A 243 -8.97 24.52 -30.80
N ALA A 244 -8.75 23.20 -30.82
CA ALA A 244 -8.65 22.39 -29.60
C ALA A 244 -7.26 22.54 -28.97
N ASN A 245 -7.22 22.59 -27.64
CA ASN A 245 -5.98 22.72 -26.86
C ASN A 245 -5.55 21.40 -26.22
N HIS A 246 -4.24 21.28 -25.97
CA HIS A 246 -3.66 20.12 -25.29
C HIS A 246 -3.75 20.26 -23.77
N SER A 247 -3.79 19.12 -23.08
CA SER A 247 -3.58 19.04 -21.63
C SER A 247 -2.19 19.55 -21.27
N PRO A 248 -2.05 20.56 -20.38
CA PRO A 248 -0.75 21.13 -20.03
C PRO A 248 0.06 20.21 -19.10
N SER A 249 -0.63 19.47 -18.24
CA SER A 249 -0.06 18.60 -17.21
C SER A 249 -1.00 17.44 -16.89
N PHE A 250 -0.62 16.61 -15.92
CA PHE A 250 -1.45 15.54 -15.39
C PHE A 250 -1.10 15.28 -13.93
N GLN A 251 -1.99 14.61 -13.22
CA GLN A 251 -1.80 14.18 -11.84
C GLN A 251 -1.75 12.66 -11.77
N LEU A 252 -0.81 12.13 -10.97
CA LEU A 252 -0.80 10.72 -10.60
C LEU A 252 -1.45 10.55 -9.23
N ILE A 253 -2.59 9.87 -9.22
CA ILE A 253 -3.37 9.61 -8.01
C ILE A 253 -3.21 8.13 -7.66
N PRO A 254 -2.53 7.79 -6.54
CA PRO A 254 -2.40 6.40 -6.12
C PRO A 254 -3.77 5.82 -5.74
N MET A 255 -4.19 4.74 -6.41
CA MET A 255 -5.54 4.17 -6.20
C MET A 255 -5.70 3.51 -4.82
N GLY A 256 -4.59 3.14 -4.17
CA GLY A 256 -4.57 2.68 -2.79
C GLY A 256 -5.24 3.66 -1.82
N GLU A 257 -5.14 4.96 -2.09
CA GLU A 257 -5.66 6.01 -1.21
C GLU A 257 -7.18 5.95 -1.02
N TYR A 258 -7.92 5.42 -2.00
CA TYR A 258 -9.37 5.23 -1.89
C TYR A 258 -9.75 4.33 -0.72
N PHE A 259 -8.86 3.42 -0.33
CA PHE A 259 -9.09 2.46 0.74
C PHE A 259 -8.58 2.93 2.10
N TRP A 260 -7.85 4.04 2.17
CA TRP A 260 -7.16 4.48 3.39
C TRP A 260 -8.11 4.60 4.58
N SER A 261 -9.25 5.28 4.43
CA SER A 261 -10.20 5.48 5.54
C SER A 261 -10.67 4.18 6.21
N LEU A 262 -10.81 3.10 5.43
CA LEU A 262 -11.24 1.79 5.93
C LEU A 262 -10.04 0.94 6.39
N GLU A 263 -8.98 0.90 5.61
CA GLU A 263 -7.80 0.08 5.89
C GLU A 263 -7.00 0.62 7.07
N ARG A 264 -6.98 1.94 7.29
CA ARG A 264 -6.39 2.57 8.46
C ARG A 264 -6.96 2.01 9.77
N LEU A 265 -8.27 1.78 9.85
CA LEU A 265 -8.89 1.19 11.04
C LEU A 265 -8.44 -0.26 11.28
N ARG A 266 -8.26 -1.03 10.19
CA ARG A 266 -7.71 -2.39 10.25
C ARG A 266 -6.25 -2.38 10.67
N ILE A 267 -5.46 -1.45 10.13
CA ILE A 267 -4.06 -1.24 10.50
C ILE A 267 -3.95 -0.88 11.99
N ILE A 268 -4.77 0.05 12.49
CA ILE A 268 -4.82 0.40 13.92
C ILE A 268 -5.15 -0.83 14.76
N SER A 269 -6.20 -1.58 14.40
CA SER A 269 -6.57 -2.80 15.14
C SER A 269 -5.46 -3.86 15.14
N ALA A 270 -4.80 -4.08 14.01
CA ALA A 270 -3.64 -4.98 13.91
C ALA A 270 -2.48 -4.46 14.76
N TRP A 271 -2.19 -3.16 14.70
CA TRP A 271 -1.13 -2.51 15.47
C TRP A 271 -1.37 -2.61 16.98
N GLU A 272 -2.58 -2.33 17.46
CA GLU A 272 -2.96 -2.41 18.89
C GLU A 272 -2.93 -3.86 19.41
N ARG A 273 -3.21 -4.84 18.55
CA ARG A 273 -2.98 -6.26 18.84
C ARG A 273 -1.50 -6.63 18.70
N GLY A 274 -0.63 -5.75 18.22
CA GLY A 274 0.78 -6.05 17.93
C GLY A 274 0.99 -6.94 16.72
N ASP A 275 -0.03 -7.23 15.90
CA ASP A 275 0.07 -7.97 14.64
C ASP A 275 0.68 -7.12 13.53
N PHE A 276 1.99 -6.90 13.68
CA PHE A 276 2.73 -6.03 12.78
C PHE A 276 2.93 -6.63 11.40
N VAL A 277 2.82 -7.97 11.24
CA VAL A 277 2.83 -8.62 9.93
C VAL A 277 1.55 -8.27 9.17
N GLU A 278 0.39 -8.39 9.83
CA GLU A 278 -0.88 -7.96 9.26
C GLU A 278 -0.88 -6.44 8.98
N ALA A 279 -0.43 -5.63 9.92
CA ALA A 279 -0.33 -4.18 9.73
C ALA A 279 0.57 -3.83 8.53
N GLN A 280 1.72 -4.49 8.39
CA GLN A 280 2.64 -4.29 7.28
C GLN A 280 2.01 -4.69 5.94
N LEU A 281 1.24 -5.78 5.89
CA LEU A 281 0.52 -6.22 4.70
C LEU A 281 -0.47 -5.14 4.22
N TRP A 282 -1.28 -4.61 5.12
CA TRP A 282 -2.23 -3.54 4.78
C TRP A 282 -1.50 -2.25 4.38
N LEU A 283 -0.40 -1.89 5.05
CA LEU A 283 0.41 -0.71 4.72
C LEU A 283 1.14 -0.81 3.38
N LYS A 284 1.30 -2.02 2.81
CA LYS A 284 2.00 -2.24 1.54
C LYS A 284 1.43 -1.38 0.41
N VAL A 285 0.10 -1.27 0.35
CA VAL A 285 -0.64 -0.50 -0.66
C VAL A 285 -0.50 1.02 -0.48
N HIS A 286 -0.18 1.47 0.73
CA HIS A 286 -0.12 2.88 1.11
C HIS A 286 1.29 3.43 1.22
N GLN A 287 2.30 2.70 0.75
CA GLN A 287 3.71 3.09 0.90
C GLN A 287 4.03 4.47 0.31
N ASN A 288 3.31 4.92 -0.71
CA ASN A 288 3.49 6.26 -1.30
C ASN A 288 3.34 7.39 -0.28
N ARG A 289 2.50 7.21 0.75
CA ARG A 289 2.28 8.18 1.84
C ARG A 289 2.82 7.70 3.19
N HIS A 290 2.76 6.39 3.43
CA HIS A 290 2.99 5.78 4.74
C HIS A 290 4.15 4.78 4.73
N SER A 291 5.16 4.99 3.88
CA SER A 291 6.38 4.17 3.82
C SER A 291 7.10 4.04 5.17
N LEU A 292 7.09 5.10 5.99
CA LEU A 292 7.67 5.09 7.33
C LEU A 292 6.99 4.06 8.24
N LEU A 293 5.65 4.07 8.25
CA LEU A 293 4.86 3.10 9.02
C LEU A 293 5.07 1.68 8.49
N TYR A 294 5.10 1.50 7.18
CA TYR A 294 5.36 0.19 6.56
C TYR A 294 6.70 -0.40 7.00
N LYS A 295 7.77 0.42 7.00
CA LYS A 295 9.11 0.01 7.47
C LYS A 295 9.11 -0.28 8.98
N LEU A 296 8.48 0.59 9.77
CA LEU A 296 8.37 0.41 11.22
C LEU A 296 7.63 -0.88 11.59
N ALA A 297 6.50 -1.17 10.92
CA ALA A 297 5.77 -2.43 11.11
C ALA A 297 6.69 -3.64 10.85
N GLY A 298 7.54 -3.59 9.83
CA GLY A 298 8.54 -4.63 9.59
C GLY A 298 9.57 -4.80 10.72
N PHE A 299 10.06 -3.70 11.30
CA PHE A 299 10.95 -3.77 12.46
C PHE A 299 10.23 -4.33 13.69
N LEU A 300 9.01 -3.87 13.97
CA LEU A 300 8.22 -4.35 15.10
C LEU A 300 7.83 -5.83 14.94
N ALA A 301 7.53 -6.29 13.72
CA ALA A 301 7.26 -7.69 13.41
C ALA A 301 8.47 -8.58 13.74
N ARG A 302 9.65 -8.25 13.20
CA ARG A 302 10.91 -8.97 13.50
C ARG A 302 11.21 -8.97 14.99
N TYR A 303 11.03 -7.83 15.65
CA TYR A 303 11.25 -7.71 17.09
C TYR A 303 10.31 -8.60 17.91
N SER A 304 9.01 -8.61 17.58
CA SER A 304 8.02 -9.44 18.26
C SER A 304 8.26 -10.95 18.10
N ASN A 305 8.97 -11.34 17.03
CA ASN A 305 9.42 -12.71 16.78
C ASN A 305 10.81 -13.02 17.36
N TRP A 306 11.39 -12.13 18.19
CA TRP A 306 12.72 -12.27 18.78
C TRP A 306 13.89 -12.28 17.76
N GLU A 307 13.67 -11.73 16.56
CA GLU A 307 14.67 -11.71 15.48
C GLU A 307 15.59 -10.48 15.51
N SER A 308 16.10 -10.13 16.69
CA SER A 308 16.93 -8.93 16.94
C SER A 308 18.44 -9.21 16.87
N ASN A 309 18.90 -9.60 15.68
CA ASN A 309 20.32 -9.85 15.39
C ASN A 309 21.09 -8.54 15.06
N PRO A 310 22.44 -8.57 14.90
CA PRO A 310 23.20 -7.36 14.57
C PRO A 310 22.71 -6.63 13.30
N ASP A 311 22.24 -7.36 12.28
CA ASP A 311 21.66 -6.77 11.07
C ASP A 311 20.35 -6.01 11.33
N PHE A 312 19.50 -6.51 12.25
CA PHE A 312 18.30 -5.80 12.70
C PHE A 312 18.64 -4.42 13.24
N PHE A 313 19.58 -4.34 14.19
CA PHE A 313 19.93 -3.07 14.83
C PHE A 313 20.58 -2.09 13.86
N ARG A 314 21.45 -2.58 12.95
CA ARG A 314 22.04 -1.74 11.89
C ARG A 314 20.95 -1.12 11.02
N LYS A 315 20.03 -1.94 10.50
CA LYS A 315 18.93 -1.46 9.63
C LYS A 315 17.98 -0.52 10.37
N LEU A 316 17.69 -0.79 11.64
CA LEU A 316 16.86 0.11 12.47
C LEU A 316 17.55 1.46 12.65
N GLY A 317 18.86 1.48 12.95
CA GLY A 317 19.64 2.70 13.03
C GLY A 317 19.70 3.48 11.72
N GLU A 318 19.89 2.81 10.58
CA GLU A 318 19.84 3.43 9.25
C GLU A 318 18.48 4.07 8.96
N TRP A 319 17.40 3.39 9.34
CA TRP A 319 16.04 3.92 9.19
C TRP A 319 15.80 5.14 10.07
N LEU A 320 16.16 5.09 11.36
CA LEU A 320 16.00 6.21 12.30
C LEU A 320 16.70 7.49 11.81
N ASN A 321 17.85 7.33 11.13
CA ASN A 321 18.65 8.44 10.61
C ASN A 321 18.36 8.77 9.14
N SER A 322 17.28 8.22 8.57
CA SER A 322 16.88 8.50 7.19
C SER A 322 16.21 9.86 7.03
N ASN A 323 16.36 10.45 5.84
CA ASN A 323 15.72 11.72 5.47
C ASN A 323 14.19 11.69 5.59
N ASP A 324 13.58 10.51 5.44
CA ASP A 324 12.13 10.36 5.56
C ASP A 324 11.69 10.52 7.01
N VAL A 325 12.41 9.89 7.96
CA VAL A 325 12.11 10.02 9.39
C VAL A 325 12.33 11.46 9.86
N SER A 326 13.40 12.12 9.41
CA SER A 326 13.67 13.51 9.79
C SER A 326 12.62 14.52 9.31
N LYS A 327 11.81 14.18 8.30
CA LYS A 327 10.69 15.01 7.85
C LYS A 327 9.43 14.84 8.68
N ALA A 328 9.27 13.68 9.32
CA ALA A 328 8.05 13.29 10.04
C ALA A 328 8.18 13.35 11.56
N VAL A 329 9.40 13.38 12.08
CA VAL A 329 9.70 13.31 13.51
C VAL A 329 10.67 14.42 13.88
N ASP A 330 10.46 15.03 15.05
CA ASP A 330 11.36 16.05 15.55
C ASP A 330 12.77 15.48 15.87
N VAL A 331 13.77 16.36 15.80
CA VAL A 331 15.17 15.98 15.99
C VAL A 331 15.44 15.46 17.40
N GLN A 332 14.71 15.95 18.41
CA GLN A 332 14.92 15.56 19.81
C GLN A 332 14.48 14.11 20.05
N GLN A 333 13.34 13.71 19.49
CA GLN A 333 12.81 12.36 19.53
C GLN A 333 13.71 11.38 18.75
N ILE A 334 14.25 11.79 17.60
CA ILE A 334 15.24 10.98 16.86
C ILE A 334 16.51 10.78 17.69
N GLN A 335 17.02 11.83 18.33
CA GLN A 335 18.18 11.74 19.23
C GLN A 335 17.91 10.85 20.44
N ALA A 336 16.70 10.93 21.00
CA ALA A 336 16.26 10.04 22.07
C ALA A 336 16.26 8.58 21.59
N TRP A 337 15.66 8.28 20.45
CA TRP A 337 15.66 6.92 19.88
C TRP A 337 17.07 6.39 19.60
N ASN A 338 17.96 7.19 19.02
CA ASN A 338 19.35 6.79 18.81
C ASN A 338 20.07 6.48 20.14
N THR A 339 19.82 7.29 21.18
CA THR A 339 20.37 7.04 22.52
C THR A 339 19.83 5.74 23.12
N GLN A 340 18.53 5.47 22.96
CA GLN A 340 17.88 4.25 23.44
C GLN A 340 18.38 3.02 22.66
N LEU A 341 18.56 3.13 21.35
CA LEU A 341 19.14 2.08 20.50
C LEU A 341 20.56 1.72 20.95
N ALA A 342 21.41 2.73 21.17
CA ALA A 342 22.77 2.51 21.65
C ALA A 342 22.80 1.81 23.03
N LYS A 343 21.90 2.21 23.95
CA LYS A 343 21.75 1.54 25.26
C LYS A 343 21.29 0.10 25.11
N MET A 344 20.30 -0.16 24.26
CA MET A 344 19.78 -1.49 23.97
C MET A 344 20.84 -2.43 23.38
N GLN A 345 21.78 -1.90 22.58
CA GLN A 345 22.89 -2.68 22.03
C GLN A 345 24.02 -2.94 23.04
N ALA A 346 24.28 -1.99 23.94
CA ALA A 346 25.41 -2.06 24.87
C ALA A 346 25.08 -2.72 26.21
N ASN A 347 23.80 -2.89 26.55
CA ASN A 347 23.37 -3.34 27.87
C ASN A 347 22.32 -4.45 27.77
N ASP A 348 22.72 -5.68 28.13
CA ASP A 348 21.86 -6.86 28.07
C ASP A 348 20.63 -6.76 28.98
N LEU A 349 20.75 -6.10 30.14
CA LEU A 349 19.62 -5.85 31.03
C LEU A 349 18.60 -4.92 30.36
N THR A 350 19.05 -3.84 29.70
CA THR A 350 18.15 -2.96 28.92
C THR A 350 17.47 -3.72 27.80
N LYS A 351 18.23 -4.51 27.03
CA LYS A 351 17.70 -5.36 25.95
C LYS A 351 16.63 -6.33 26.46
N LEU A 352 16.83 -6.91 27.64
CA LEU A 352 15.86 -7.81 28.25
C LEU A 352 14.59 -7.07 28.70
N TRP A 353 14.73 -5.87 29.28
CA TRP A 353 13.58 -5.04 29.63
C TRP A 353 12.79 -4.53 28.41
N GLU A 354 13.46 -4.27 27.27
CA GLU A 354 12.78 -3.99 26.00
C GLU A 354 11.87 -5.15 25.57
N SER A 355 12.21 -6.40 25.93
CA SER A 355 11.44 -7.58 25.54
C SER A 355 10.11 -7.69 26.31
N THR A 356 9.93 -6.93 27.40
CA THR A 356 8.67 -6.92 28.16
C THR A 356 7.48 -6.41 27.36
N ILE A 357 7.70 -5.61 26.31
CA ILE A 357 6.64 -5.22 25.38
C ILE A 357 5.95 -6.44 24.75
N ILE A 358 6.67 -7.55 24.55
CA ILE A 358 6.11 -8.76 23.93
C ILE A 358 5.08 -9.44 24.86
N ILE A 359 5.25 -9.31 26.18
CA ILE A 359 4.25 -9.75 27.16
C ILE A 359 2.97 -8.92 26.97
N ASP A 360 3.10 -7.60 26.94
CA ASP A 360 1.97 -6.67 26.76
C ASP A 360 1.20 -6.98 25.47
N LEU A 361 1.91 -7.11 24.34
CA LEU A 361 1.30 -7.42 23.04
C LEU A 361 0.61 -8.78 23.06
N SER A 362 1.22 -9.80 23.67
CA SER A 362 0.61 -11.14 23.78
C SER A 362 -0.67 -11.12 24.61
N LEU A 363 -0.69 -10.35 25.71
CA LEU A 363 -1.88 -10.16 26.54
C LEU A 363 -2.99 -9.43 25.80
N GLN A 364 -2.66 -8.41 25.00
CA GLN A 364 -3.62 -7.67 24.15
C GLN A 364 -4.23 -8.56 23.05
N ARG A 365 -3.50 -9.55 22.54
CA ARG A 365 -4.02 -10.58 21.61
C ARG A 365 -4.81 -11.70 22.28
N GLU A 366 -4.99 -11.65 23.60
CA GLU A 366 -5.56 -12.75 24.38
C GLU A 366 -4.76 -14.06 24.28
N ASN A 367 -3.49 -14.00 23.85
CA ASN A 367 -2.59 -15.14 23.82
C ASN A 367 -1.86 -15.28 25.16
N TYR A 368 -2.62 -15.64 26.20
CA TYR A 368 -2.12 -15.71 27.58
C TYR A 368 -1.04 -16.76 27.78
N THR A 369 -1.05 -17.83 26.97
CA THR A 369 -0.01 -18.87 27.02
C THR A 369 1.32 -18.32 26.55
N SER A 370 1.37 -17.64 25.40
CA SER A 370 2.58 -16.95 24.95
C SER A 370 3.03 -15.88 25.94
N ALA A 371 2.11 -15.06 26.45
CA ALA A 371 2.44 -14.03 27.45
C ALA A 371 3.12 -14.63 28.69
N PHE A 372 2.57 -15.73 29.22
CA PHE A 372 3.10 -16.42 30.39
C PHE A 372 4.47 -17.03 30.12
N ILE A 373 4.68 -17.68 28.98
CA ILE A 373 5.99 -18.24 28.62
C ILE A 373 7.04 -17.13 28.48
N GLN A 374 6.72 -16.05 27.77
CA GLN A 374 7.63 -14.91 27.62
C GLN A 374 7.99 -14.28 28.96
N PHE A 375 6.99 -14.12 29.85
CA PHE A 375 7.24 -13.70 31.23
C PHE A 375 8.23 -14.61 31.95
N THR A 376 8.02 -15.93 31.90
CA THR A 376 8.92 -16.87 32.59
C THR A 376 10.33 -16.93 32.00
N GLN A 377 10.47 -16.75 30.69
CA GLN A 377 11.76 -16.68 30.01
C GLN A 377 12.52 -15.41 30.39
N ILE A 378 11.82 -14.26 30.47
CA ILE A 378 12.42 -13.00 30.93
C ILE A 378 12.81 -13.11 32.41
N LEU A 379 11.97 -13.73 33.24
CA LEU A 379 12.26 -14.00 34.65
C LEU A 379 13.53 -14.84 34.81
N GLU A 380 13.65 -15.93 34.04
CA GLU A 380 14.83 -16.80 34.04
C GLU A 380 16.11 -16.04 33.69
N GLN A 381 16.09 -15.25 32.62
CA GLN A 381 17.25 -14.45 32.20
C GLN A 381 17.62 -13.36 33.20
N LEU A 382 16.64 -12.69 33.84
CA LEU A 382 16.91 -11.73 34.89
C LEU A 382 17.56 -12.38 36.10
N LEU A 383 17.06 -13.54 36.53
CA LEU A 383 17.65 -14.31 37.63
C LEU A 383 19.09 -14.74 37.29
N TYR A 384 19.32 -15.20 36.06
CA TYR A 384 20.66 -15.56 35.59
C TYR A 384 21.62 -14.37 35.66
N MET A 385 21.25 -13.20 35.12
CA MET A 385 22.06 -11.98 35.19
C MET A 385 22.35 -11.56 36.63
N GLN A 386 21.37 -11.65 37.54
CA GLN A 386 21.57 -11.36 38.96
C GLN A 386 22.50 -12.38 39.62
N SER A 387 22.42 -13.64 39.23
CA SER A 387 23.27 -14.71 39.76
C SER A 387 24.75 -14.49 39.43
N GLU A 388 25.04 -14.07 38.21
CA GLU A 388 26.38 -13.68 37.76
C GLU A 388 26.86 -12.44 38.50
N ALA A 389 26.06 -11.36 38.49
CA ALA A 389 26.43 -10.09 39.11
C ALA A 389 26.70 -10.20 40.62
N GLN A 390 25.98 -11.08 41.31
CA GLN A 390 26.08 -11.29 42.76
C GLN A 390 26.92 -12.52 43.14
N ASN A 391 27.51 -13.22 42.16
CA ASN A 391 28.32 -14.43 42.34
C ASN A 391 27.62 -15.52 43.17
N TRP A 392 26.34 -15.79 42.89
CA TRP A 392 25.57 -16.78 43.66
C TRP A 392 26.15 -18.20 43.56
N MET A 393 26.76 -18.56 42.43
CA MET A 393 27.38 -19.88 42.23
C MET A 393 28.49 -20.16 43.24
N VAL A 394 29.28 -19.15 43.59
CA VAL A 394 30.40 -19.25 44.55
C VAL A 394 29.93 -19.07 45.99
N LYS A 395 28.97 -18.16 46.24
CA LYS A 395 28.55 -17.79 47.60
C LYS A 395 27.41 -18.62 48.19
N ASN A 396 26.53 -19.14 47.35
CA ASN A 396 25.28 -19.78 47.78
C ASN A 396 25.20 -21.27 47.40
N GLY A 397 26.27 -21.83 46.82
CA GLY A 397 26.34 -23.27 46.49
C GLY A 397 25.33 -23.73 45.44
N ILE A 398 24.84 -22.81 44.63
CA ILE A 398 24.01 -23.11 43.46
C ILE A 398 24.97 -23.66 42.42
N GLY A 399 24.95 -24.96 42.15
CA GLY A 399 25.90 -25.57 41.23
C GLY A 399 25.73 -27.07 41.20
N SER A 400 24.88 -27.56 40.32
CA SER A 400 25.00 -28.93 39.81
C SER A 400 26.20 -29.02 38.86
N ARG A 401 26.60 -30.26 38.52
CA ARG A 401 27.83 -30.63 37.79
C ARG A 401 27.93 -30.11 36.33
N ASN A 402 27.02 -29.24 35.90
CA ASN A 402 26.96 -28.68 34.55
C ASN A 402 27.14 -27.16 34.62
N ASN A 403 27.87 -26.57 33.67
CA ASN A 403 28.29 -25.16 33.72
C ASN A 403 27.16 -24.12 33.72
N ASP A 404 25.88 -24.51 33.49
CA ASP A 404 24.73 -23.60 33.45
C ASP A 404 23.65 -23.97 34.50
N PRO A 405 23.17 -23.03 35.34
CA PRO A 405 22.15 -23.28 36.35
C PRO A 405 20.74 -23.37 35.76
N SER A 406 19.92 -24.30 36.27
CA SER A 406 18.51 -24.42 35.92
C SER A 406 17.64 -23.32 36.52
N LEU A 407 16.45 -23.07 35.96
CA LEU A 407 15.46 -22.14 36.53
C LEU A 407 15.16 -22.41 38.03
N SER A 408 15.16 -23.68 38.44
CA SER A 408 14.98 -24.06 39.86
C SER A 408 16.09 -23.51 40.74
N GLU A 409 17.34 -23.74 40.31
CA GLU A 409 18.56 -23.34 40.98
C GLU A 409 18.65 -21.81 41.06
N LEU A 410 18.30 -21.12 39.97
CA LEU A 410 18.22 -19.66 39.89
C LEU A 410 17.18 -19.06 40.86
N MET A 411 15.96 -19.60 40.89
CA MET A 411 14.91 -19.14 41.80
C MET A 411 15.27 -19.37 43.27
N GLN A 412 15.82 -20.56 43.60
CA GLN A 412 16.27 -20.87 44.95
C GLN A 412 17.41 -19.95 45.38
N GLY A 413 18.35 -19.68 44.48
CA GLY A 413 19.45 -18.76 44.70
C GLY A 413 19.02 -17.35 45.06
N TRP A 414 18.06 -16.83 44.32
CA TRP A 414 17.51 -15.52 44.59
C TRP A 414 16.80 -15.46 45.96
N CYS A 415 15.99 -16.49 46.30
CA CYS A 415 15.38 -16.58 47.62
C CYS A 415 16.41 -16.61 48.75
N GLN A 416 17.50 -17.36 48.59
CA GLN A 416 18.60 -17.39 49.57
C GLN A 416 19.30 -16.03 49.70
N TYR A 417 19.59 -15.38 48.57
CA TYR A 417 20.17 -14.04 48.55
C TYR A 417 19.29 -13.01 49.26
N LYS A 418 17.97 -13.05 49.05
CA LYS A 418 16.98 -12.21 49.74
C LYS A 418 16.63 -12.68 51.16
N ARG A 419 17.21 -13.80 51.62
CA ARG A 419 16.96 -14.44 52.92
C ARG A 419 15.49 -14.82 53.13
N PHE A 420 14.79 -15.18 52.06
CA PHE A 420 13.46 -15.74 52.14
C PHE A 420 13.53 -17.23 52.51
N ASN A 421 12.79 -17.62 53.56
CA ASN A 421 12.61 -19.03 53.88
C ASN A 421 11.68 -19.72 52.86
N GLN A 422 11.62 -21.05 52.91
CA GLN A 422 10.77 -21.85 52.01
C GLN A 422 9.27 -21.54 52.18
N ASP A 423 8.88 -21.11 53.38
CA ASP A 423 7.49 -20.79 53.69
C ASP A 423 7.04 -19.39 53.26
N SER A 424 7.98 -18.54 52.82
CA SER A 424 7.65 -17.19 52.38
C SER A 424 6.74 -17.20 51.15
N GLN A 425 5.86 -16.20 51.08
CA GLN A 425 4.96 -16.00 49.94
C GLN A 425 5.72 -15.93 48.62
N TRP A 426 6.90 -15.29 48.60
CA TRP A 426 7.77 -15.18 47.43
C TRP A 426 8.36 -16.52 46.97
N SER A 427 8.88 -17.33 47.90
CA SER A 427 9.42 -18.66 47.57
C SER A 427 8.34 -19.57 46.98
N LYS A 428 7.14 -19.54 47.56
CA LYS A 428 5.99 -20.35 47.09
C LYS A 428 5.47 -19.85 45.73
N LEU A 429 5.38 -18.53 45.51
CA LEU A 429 5.00 -17.95 44.22
C LEU A 429 5.95 -18.36 43.08
N LEU A 430 7.28 -18.22 43.29
CA LEU A 430 8.26 -18.61 42.27
C LEU A 430 8.20 -20.11 41.97
N TYR A 431 8.00 -20.94 43.00
CA TYR A 431 7.78 -22.37 42.83
C TYR A 431 6.56 -22.66 41.95
N ASP A 432 5.41 -22.04 42.23
CA ASP A 432 4.17 -22.24 41.48
C ASP A 432 4.26 -21.75 40.04
N ILE A 433 4.92 -20.60 39.81
CA ILE A 433 5.22 -20.09 38.45
C ILE A 433 6.02 -21.13 37.67
N ARG A 434 7.08 -21.69 38.25
CA ARG A 434 7.91 -22.72 37.62
C ARG A 434 7.12 -23.99 37.33
N GLN A 435 6.33 -24.47 38.29
CA GLN A 435 5.51 -25.67 38.09
C GLN A 435 4.51 -25.47 36.95
N LYS A 436 3.84 -24.31 36.90
CA LYS A 436 2.90 -24.00 35.82
C LYS A 436 3.61 -23.85 34.48
N ARG A 437 4.79 -23.21 34.42
CA ARG A 437 5.64 -23.14 33.21
C ARG A 437 6.02 -24.53 32.70
N ASN A 438 6.42 -25.43 33.59
CA ASN A 438 6.75 -26.80 33.23
C ASN A 438 5.55 -27.57 32.70
N GLN A 439 4.35 -27.35 33.25
CA GLN A 439 3.11 -27.91 32.72
C GLN A 439 2.80 -27.38 31.31
N VAL A 440 2.92 -26.07 31.10
CA VAL A 440 2.67 -25.46 29.79
C VAL A 440 3.65 -25.99 28.75
N ILE A 441 4.95 -25.99 29.03
CA ILE A 441 5.99 -26.38 28.06
C ILE A 441 6.08 -27.90 27.86
N HIS A 442 6.13 -28.68 28.93
CA HIS A 442 6.39 -30.13 28.81
C HIS A 442 5.12 -30.95 28.61
N LYS A 443 3.94 -30.41 28.95
CA LYS A 443 2.66 -31.11 28.79
C LYS A 443 1.73 -30.46 27.77
N GLY A 444 2.12 -29.33 27.16
CA GLY A 444 1.31 -28.63 26.15
C GLY A 444 0.00 -28.06 26.68
N ILE A 445 -0.08 -27.76 27.98
CA ILE A 445 -1.31 -27.25 28.61
C ILE A 445 -1.41 -25.74 28.36
N SER A 446 -2.56 -25.25 27.93
CA SER A 446 -2.82 -23.81 27.83
C SER A 446 -3.09 -23.19 29.21
N ILE A 447 -2.97 -21.88 29.31
CA ILE A 447 -3.26 -21.13 30.54
C ILE A 447 -4.18 -19.95 30.25
N THR A 448 -5.10 -19.69 31.18
CA THR A 448 -6.06 -18.59 31.15
C THR A 448 -5.65 -17.44 32.08
N LEU A 449 -6.21 -16.23 31.90
CA LEU A 449 -6.00 -15.11 32.84
C LEU A 449 -6.29 -15.49 34.30
N ARG A 450 -7.38 -16.25 34.52
CA ARG A 450 -7.78 -16.72 35.85
C ARG A 450 -6.72 -17.62 36.48
N GLU A 451 -6.20 -18.58 35.73
CA GLU A 451 -5.14 -19.47 36.23
C GLU A 451 -3.83 -18.72 36.50
N ILE A 452 -3.48 -17.73 35.67
CA ILE A 452 -2.32 -16.87 35.94
C ILE A 452 -2.54 -16.11 37.25
N ARG A 453 -3.69 -15.44 37.43
CA ARG A 453 -4.00 -14.72 38.67
C ARG A 453 -3.91 -15.62 39.90
N HIS A 454 -4.42 -16.84 39.79
CA HIS A 454 -4.43 -17.79 40.90
C HIS A 454 -3.03 -18.14 41.41
N LEU A 455 -1.99 -18.06 40.58
CA LEU A 455 -0.61 -18.21 41.05
C LEU A 455 -0.27 -17.17 42.13
N TRP A 456 -0.73 -15.92 41.98
CA TRP A 456 -0.54 -14.88 42.99
C TRP A 456 -1.52 -15.04 44.16
N ALA A 457 -2.80 -15.27 43.86
CA ALA A 457 -3.85 -15.37 44.87
C ALA A 457 -3.59 -16.50 45.89
N ASN A 458 -3.18 -17.68 45.40
CA ASN A 458 -2.89 -18.84 46.25
C ASN A 458 -1.65 -18.65 47.13
N ASN A 459 -0.81 -17.68 46.79
CA ASN A 459 0.40 -17.32 47.53
C ASN A 459 0.22 -16.05 48.37
N ASN A 460 -1.03 -15.68 48.68
CA ASN A 460 -1.41 -14.54 49.52
C ASN A 460 -0.97 -13.16 48.99
N PHE A 461 -0.73 -13.03 47.68
CA PHE A 461 -0.55 -11.72 47.05
C PHE A 461 -1.90 -11.07 46.77
N PRO A 462 -2.03 -9.74 46.96
CA PRO A 462 -3.26 -9.02 46.65
C PRO A 462 -3.54 -9.07 45.15
N VAL A 463 -4.78 -9.42 44.78
CA VAL A 463 -5.24 -9.49 43.40
C VAL A 463 -6.63 -8.85 43.27
N THR A 464 -6.90 -8.20 42.14
CA THR A 464 -8.16 -7.51 41.85
C THR A 464 -9.09 -8.35 40.97
N PHE A 465 -10.41 -8.10 41.04
CA PHE A 465 -11.46 -8.76 40.25
C PHE A 465 -12.33 -7.71 39.53
N PRO A 466 -12.81 -7.95 38.29
CA PRO A 466 -12.57 -9.13 37.44
C PRO A 466 -11.14 -9.20 36.91
N GLU A 467 -10.70 -10.39 36.47
CA GLU A 467 -9.39 -10.55 35.83
C GLU A 467 -9.35 -9.80 34.49
N THR A 468 -8.33 -8.96 34.29
CA THR A 468 -8.09 -8.26 33.02
C THR A 468 -6.64 -8.45 32.56
N PRO A 469 -6.35 -8.30 31.25
CA PRO A 469 -4.97 -8.32 30.74
C PRO A 469 -4.03 -7.36 31.48
N GLU A 470 -4.52 -6.17 31.83
CA GLU A 470 -3.74 -5.16 32.55
C GLU A 470 -3.41 -5.61 33.99
N ILE A 471 -4.34 -6.27 34.68
CA ILE A 471 -4.08 -6.83 36.02
C ILE A 471 -2.99 -7.90 35.94
N ILE A 472 -3.09 -8.83 34.98
CA ILE A 472 -2.08 -9.89 34.81
C ILE A 472 -0.72 -9.32 34.44
N LYS A 473 -0.67 -8.35 33.53
CA LYS A 473 0.55 -7.61 33.21
C LYS A 473 1.18 -7.03 34.46
N ASN A 474 0.41 -6.33 35.28
CA ASN A 474 0.93 -5.70 36.50
C ASN A 474 1.49 -6.73 37.49
N LEU A 475 0.85 -7.89 37.65
CA LEU A 475 1.37 -8.98 38.48
C LEU A 475 2.71 -9.52 37.95
N MET A 476 2.79 -9.82 36.65
CA MET A 476 4.03 -10.28 36.00
C MET A 476 5.15 -9.24 36.15
N MET A 477 4.86 -7.97 35.84
CA MET A 477 5.82 -6.88 35.92
C MET A 477 6.28 -6.62 37.36
N ALA A 478 5.42 -6.80 38.37
CA ALA A 478 5.82 -6.66 39.78
C ALA A 478 6.90 -7.67 40.15
N VAL A 479 6.74 -8.94 39.71
CA VAL A 479 7.74 -9.98 39.94
C VAL A 479 9.06 -9.64 39.24
N LEU A 480 9.03 -9.26 37.96
CA LEU A 480 10.25 -8.90 37.23
C LEU A 480 11.00 -7.73 37.91
N LYS A 481 10.26 -6.70 38.35
CA LYS A 481 10.82 -5.53 39.05
C LYS A 481 11.43 -5.87 40.40
N GLU A 482 10.86 -6.85 41.11
CA GLU A 482 11.39 -7.30 42.40
C GLU A 482 12.70 -8.09 42.24
N ILE A 483 12.85 -8.85 41.13
CA ILE A 483 14.11 -9.53 40.81
C ILE A 483 15.21 -8.52 40.44
N SER A 484 14.90 -7.60 39.54
CA SER A 484 15.86 -6.60 39.07
C SER A 484 15.13 -5.28 38.81
N PRO A 485 15.63 -4.14 39.31
CA PRO A 485 15.06 -2.85 38.95
C PRO A 485 15.11 -2.63 37.43
N PRO A 486 14.03 -2.12 36.81
CA PRO A 486 14.04 -1.81 35.40
C PRO A 486 14.88 -0.56 35.13
N PRO A 487 15.43 -0.40 33.91
CA PRO A 487 15.76 0.93 33.43
C PRO A 487 14.48 1.79 33.42
N SER A 488 14.61 3.11 33.24
CA SER A 488 13.44 3.98 33.08
C SER A 488 12.55 3.44 31.96
N LEU A 489 11.36 2.90 32.29
CA LEU A 489 10.48 2.23 31.33
C LEU A 489 10.00 3.19 30.22
N ASN A 490 9.96 4.49 30.51
CA ASN A 490 9.64 5.55 29.57
C ASN A 490 10.77 5.82 28.57
N GLN A 491 11.94 5.18 28.75
CA GLN A 491 13.10 5.28 27.87
C GLN A 491 13.35 4.00 27.07
N LEU A 492 12.36 3.11 26.95
CA LEU A 492 12.47 1.92 26.12
C LEU A 492 12.14 2.25 24.66
N LEU A 493 13.06 1.92 23.76
CA LEU A 493 12.99 2.20 22.32
C LEU A 493 11.78 1.54 21.68
N MET A 494 11.61 0.24 21.87
CA MET A 494 10.59 -0.51 21.12
C MET A 494 9.18 -0.07 21.52
N ARG A 495 9.00 0.29 22.80
CA ARG A 495 7.75 0.89 23.31
C ARG A 495 7.53 2.27 22.71
N SER A 496 8.55 3.12 22.70
CA SER A 496 8.46 4.47 22.11
C SER A 496 8.13 4.43 20.62
N LEU A 497 8.75 3.51 19.86
CA LEU A 497 8.46 3.31 18.44
C LEU A 497 7.05 2.77 18.20
N TYR A 498 6.61 1.80 19.00
CA TYR A 498 5.23 1.29 18.97
C TYR A 498 4.20 2.39 19.19
N GLU A 499 4.39 3.20 20.24
CA GLU A 499 3.49 4.30 20.60
C GLU A 499 3.48 5.41 19.54
N TRP A 500 4.65 5.76 19.01
CA TRP A 500 4.76 6.71 17.92
C TRP A 500 3.99 6.26 16.68
N GLY A 501 4.16 5.00 16.27
CA GLY A 501 3.45 4.46 15.11
C GLY A 501 1.93 4.45 15.30
N LEU A 502 1.46 4.09 16.50
CA LEU A 502 0.05 4.11 16.84
C LEU A 502 -0.52 5.55 16.85
N ASN A 503 0.20 6.51 17.42
CA ASN A 503 -0.20 7.92 17.44
C ASN A 503 -0.22 8.51 16.03
N TYR A 504 0.78 8.19 15.22
CA TYR A 504 0.81 8.59 13.81
C TYR A 504 -0.42 8.04 13.08
N LEU A 505 -0.74 6.76 13.25
CA LEU A 505 -1.94 6.15 12.67
C LEU A 505 -3.23 6.81 13.17
N LYS A 506 -3.33 7.18 14.45
CA LYS A 506 -4.53 7.86 15.02
C LYS A 506 -4.68 9.31 14.57
N ASN A 507 -3.61 9.95 14.14
CA ASN A 507 -3.62 11.36 13.71
C ASN A 507 -3.49 11.56 12.20
N ALA A 508 -3.14 10.52 11.43
CA ALA A 508 -3.03 10.60 9.98
C ALA A 508 -4.40 10.82 9.33
N SER A 509 -4.59 12.03 8.77
CA SER A 509 -5.78 12.44 8.02
C SER A 509 -5.87 11.77 6.65
#